data_AF-A0A7W1B0F3-F1
#
_entry.id   AF-A0A7W1B0F3-F1
#
_cell.length_a   1.000
_cell.length_b   1.000
_cell.length_c   1.000
_cell.angle_alpha   90.00
_cell.angle_beta   90.00
_cell.angle_gamma   90.00
#
_symmetry.space_group_name_H-M   'P 1'
#
loop_
_entity.id
_entity.type
_entity.pdbx_description
1 polymer ?
#
loop_
_entity_poly.entity_id
_entity_poly.type
_entity_poly.pdbx_seq_one_letter_code
_entity_poly.pdbx_strand_id
1 'polypeptide(L)'
;EASFLRRAHGVFNGTDDEPAPPQEVLAYAADLLGVPPPPEVAFEAAELSPMARSFYGENKRVLNSRIKDESGVHLSYPTYYEGLRAILAEELVR
;
A
#
# COMPACT_ATOMS: atom_id res chain seq x y z
N GLU A 1 -20.34 0.35 6.69
CA GLU A 1 -21.35 1.07 7.51
C GLU A 1 -20.97 2.50 7.88
N ALA A 2 -19.72 2.77 8.28
CA ALA A 2 -19.30 4.08 8.83
C ALA A 2 -19.73 5.30 7.97
N SER A 3 -19.46 5.28 6.66
CA SER A 3 -19.76 6.40 5.76
C SER A 3 -21.27 6.68 5.57
N PHE A 4 -22.09 5.62 5.47
CA PHE A 4 -23.54 5.75 5.28
C PHE A 4 -24.23 6.38 6.49
N LEU A 5 -23.80 6.03 7.69
CA LEU A 5 -24.32 6.60 8.93
C LEU A 5 -23.97 8.09 9.08
N ARG A 6 -22.80 8.49 8.55
CA ARG A 6 -22.31 9.87 8.61
C ARG A 6 -22.72 10.76 7.43
N ARG A 7 -23.42 10.20 6.43
CA ARG A 7 -23.80 10.91 5.18
C ARG A 7 -22.60 11.61 4.50
N ALA A 8 -21.42 11.00 4.61
CA ALA A 8 -20.21 11.51 3.97
C ALA A 8 -20.36 11.43 2.44
N HIS A 9 -19.95 12.47 1.73
CA HIS A 9 -20.17 12.60 0.29
C HIS A 9 -19.00 13.30 -0.43
N GLY A 10 -18.88 13.05 -1.73
CA GLY A 10 -17.79 13.57 -2.56
C GLY A 10 -16.64 12.58 -2.74
N VAL A 11 -15.46 13.11 -3.07
CA VAL A 11 -14.26 12.30 -3.39
C VAL A 11 -13.40 12.07 -2.15
N PHE A 12 -12.99 10.81 -1.95
CA PHE A 12 -12.11 10.38 -0.87
C PHE A 12 -10.88 9.68 -1.44
N ASN A 13 -9.72 9.89 -0.82
CA ASN A 13 -8.52 9.14 -1.12
C ASN A 13 -8.54 7.81 -0.36
N GLY A 14 -8.41 6.71 -1.09
CA GLY A 14 -8.26 5.37 -0.54
C GLY A 14 -6.81 4.95 -0.49
N THR A 15 -6.08 5.44 0.53
CA THR A 15 -4.71 5.01 0.81
C THR A 15 -4.57 4.67 2.29
N ASP A 16 -3.56 3.88 2.62
CA ASP A 16 -3.10 3.73 4.00
C ASP A 16 -2.31 4.98 4.45
N ASP A 17 -1.66 4.89 5.61
CA ASP A 17 -0.99 6.02 6.27
C ASP A 17 0.48 6.16 5.88
N GLU A 18 1.03 5.18 5.15
CA GLU A 18 2.46 5.06 4.89
C GLU A 18 2.76 4.95 3.39
N PRO A 19 3.00 6.09 2.71
CA PRO A 19 3.57 6.07 1.37
C PRO A 19 4.97 5.45 1.40
N ALA A 20 5.10 4.25 0.85
CA ALA A 20 6.33 3.48 0.88
C ALA A 20 6.96 3.33 -0.52
N PRO A 21 8.31 3.32 -0.63
CA PRO A 21 9.00 2.86 -1.83
C PRO A 21 8.65 1.39 -2.13
N PRO A 22 8.42 1.01 -3.40
CA PRO A 22 8.00 -0.35 -3.74
C PRO A 22 9.03 -1.42 -3.34
N GLN A 23 10.31 -1.10 -3.36
CA GLN A 23 11.38 -2.01 -2.96
C GLN A 23 11.38 -2.32 -1.45
N GLU A 24 10.94 -1.38 -0.61
CA GLU A 24 10.85 -1.61 0.85
C GLU A 24 9.72 -2.58 1.18
N VAL A 25 8.56 -2.41 0.53
CA VAL A 25 7.43 -3.33 0.65
C VAL A 25 7.81 -4.75 0.22
N LEU A 26 8.56 -4.87 -0.88
CA LEU A 26 9.05 -6.14 -1.40
C LEU A 26 10.07 -6.80 -0.45
N ALA A 27 11.02 -6.02 0.07
CA ALA A 27 12.03 -6.51 1.00
C ALA A 27 11.41 -7.03 2.30
N TYR A 28 10.44 -6.30 2.86
CA TYR A 28 9.73 -6.73 4.05
C TYR A 28 8.87 -7.98 3.80
N ALA A 29 8.23 -8.11 2.62
CA ALA A 29 7.53 -9.34 2.27
C ALA A 29 8.47 -10.55 2.19
N ALA A 30 9.67 -10.37 1.61
CA ALA A 30 10.69 -11.42 1.57
C ALA A 30 11.19 -11.81 2.97
N ASP A 31 11.40 -10.83 3.87
CA ASP A 31 11.74 -11.05 5.27
C ASP A 31 10.68 -11.87 6.00
N LEU A 32 9.40 -11.52 5.85
CA LEU A 32 8.27 -12.27 6.41
C LEU A 32 8.22 -13.73 5.93
N LEU A 33 8.61 -13.97 4.68
CA LEU A 33 8.65 -15.32 4.09
C LEU A 33 9.95 -16.08 4.41
N GLY A 34 10.94 -15.44 5.07
CA GLY A 34 12.23 -16.04 5.36
C GLY A 34 13.07 -16.33 4.11
N VAL A 35 12.86 -15.58 3.02
CA VAL A 35 13.58 -15.73 1.76
C VAL A 35 14.45 -14.50 1.48
N PRO A 36 15.56 -14.64 0.73
CA PRO A 36 16.34 -13.46 0.35
C PRO A 36 15.51 -12.51 -0.53
N PRO A 37 15.62 -11.19 -0.33
CA PRO A 37 14.94 -10.23 -1.18
C PRO A 37 15.49 -10.31 -2.62
N PRO A 38 14.65 -10.04 -3.64
CA PRO A 38 15.11 -9.94 -5.02
C PRO A 38 16.20 -8.86 -5.17
N PRO A 39 17.15 -9.03 -6.12
CA PRO A 39 18.18 -8.03 -6.35
C PRO A 39 17.58 -6.72 -6.85
N GLU A 40 18.12 -5.60 -6.38
CA GLU A 40 17.73 -4.27 -6.86
C GLU A 40 18.28 -4.00 -8.26
N VAL A 41 17.49 -3.31 -9.07
CA VAL A 41 17.88 -2.86 -10.42
C VAL A 41 17.65 -1.35 -10.49
N ALA A 42 18.68 -0.62 -10.92
CA ALA A 42 18.57 0.82 -11.16
C ALA A 42 17.46 1.10 -12.18
N PHE A 43 16.68 2.16 -11.96
CA PHE A 43 15.50 2.47 -12.79
C PHE A 43 15.86 2.66 -14.28
N GLU A 44 17.03 3.22 -14.56
CA GLU A 44 17.57 3.44 -15.90
C GLU A 44 17.91 2.13 -16.62
N ALA A 45 18.30 1.12 -15.85
CA ALA A 45 18.63 -0.22 -16.36
C ALA A 45 17.44 -1.19 -16.34
N ALA A 46 16.33 -0.81 -15.72
CA ALA A 46 15.16 -1.67 -15.60
C ALA A 46 14.43 -1.84 -16.94
N GLU A 47 14.25 -3.09 -17.35
CA GLU A 47 13.46 -3.48 -18.53
C GLU A 47 11.95 -3.42 -18.21
N LEU A 48 11.43 -2.20 -18.13
CA LEU A 48 10.01 -1.93 -17.87
C LEU A 48 9.25 -1.76 -19.18
N SER A 49 8.05 -2.35 -19.25
CA SER A 49 7.09 -2.02 -20.31
C SER A 49 6.73 -0.53 -20.26
N PRO A 50 6.23 0.07 -21.35
CA PRO A 50 5.83 1.49 -21.34
C PRO A 50 4.82 1.83 -20.22
N MET A 51 3.90 0.89 -19.92
CA MET A 51 2.94 1.06 -18.83
C MET A 51 3.60 0.94 -17.45
N ALA A 52 4.49 -0.02 -17.23
CA ALA A 52 5.20 -0.14 -15.96
C ALA A 52 6.08 1.10 -15.70
N ARG A 53 6.70 1.65 -16.75
CA ARG A 53 7.50 2.87 -16.67
C ARG A 53 6.66 4.11 -16.34
N SER A 54 5.43 4.20 -16.82
CA SER A 54 4.57 5.38 -16.56
C SER A 54 4.21 5.54 -15.08
N PHE A 55 4.14 4.44 -14.32
CA PHE A 55 3.95 4.50 -12.86
C PHE A 55 5.06 5.27 -12.12
N TYR A 56 6.30 5.23 -12.64
CA TYR A 56 7.44 5.96 -12.08
C TYR A 56 7.57 7.39 -12.64
N GLY A 57 6.70 7.79 -13.56
CA GLY A 57 6.69 9.14 -14.16
C GLY A 57 6.15 10.23 -13.22
N GLU A 58 5.51 9.85 -12.12
CA GLU A 58 4.98 10.77 -11.12
C GLU A 58 5.31 10.28 -9.71
N ASN A 59 5.52 11.22 -8.78
CA ASN A 59 5.72 10.90 -7.37
C ASN A 59 4.92 11.87 -6.50
N LYS A 60 3.98 11.34 -5.71
CA LYS A 60 3.15 12.11 -4.78
C LYS A 60 2.86 11.32 -3.51
N ARG A 61 2.69 12.04 -2.40
CA ARG A 61 2.11 11.51 -1.16
C ARG A 61 0.66 11.96 -1.07
N VAL A 62 -0.24 11.04 -0.75
CA VAL A 62 -1.68 11.28 -0.78
C VAL A 62 -2.20 11.25 0.66
N LEU A 63 -2.87 12.33 1.08
CA LEU A 63 -3.49 12.40 2.40
C LEU A 63 -4.82 11.63 2.42
N ASN A 64 -5.08 10.90 3.49
CA ASN A 64 -6.31 10.13 3.72
C ASN A 64 -7.14 10.63 4.92
N SER A 65 -6.81 11.79 5.50
CA SER A 65 -7.54 12.33 6.67
C SER A 65 -9.04 12.43 6.42
N ARG A 66 -9.44 12.86 5.22
CA ARG A 66 -10.85 13.02 4.85
C ARG A 66 -11.68 11.74 5.01
N ILE A 67 -11.16 10.59 4.59
CA ILE A 67 -11.90 9.33 4.70
C ILE A 67 -12.04 8.91 6.17
N LYS A 68 -11.05 9.21 7.01
CA LYS A 68 -11.10 8.93 8.45
C LYS A 68 -12.07 9.86 9.18
N ASP A 69 -11.92 11.17 8.98
CA ASP A 69 -12.61 12.20 9.74
C ASP A 69 -14.09 12.32 9.34
N GLU A 70 -14.38 12.40 8.04
CA GLU A 70 -15.75 12.63 7.55
C GLU A 70 -16.56 11.33 7.50
N SER A 71 -15.92 10.22 7.09
CA SER A 71 -16.62 8.95 6.91
C SER A 71 -16.56 8.03 8.14
N GLY A 72 -15.70 8.34 9.12
CA GLY A 72 -15.52 7.53 10.33
C GLY A 72 -14.81 6.20 10.10
N VAL A 73 -14.05 6.08 9.00
CA VAL A 73 -13.30 4.87 8.70
C VAL A 73 -12.09 4.77 9.64
N HIS A 74 -11.96 3.60 10.25
CA HIS A 74 -10.76 3.19 10.97
C HIS A 74 -10.08 2.09 10.14
N LEU A 75 -8.83 2.33 9.74
CA LEU A 75 -8.08 1.38 8.93
C LEU A 75 -7.67 0.19 9.78
N SER A 76 -8.06 -1.02 9.36
CA SER A 76 -7.60 -2.26 9.99
C SER A 76 -6.10 -2.48 9.80
N TYR A 77 -5.56 -1.97 8.68
CA TYR A 77 -4.15 -2.04 8.31
C TYR A 77 -3.69 -0.62 7.95
N PRO A 78 -3.22 0.17 8.94
CA PRO A 78 -2.79 1.55 8.71
C PRO A 78 -1.51 1.66 7.88
N THR A 79 -0.70 0.59 7.83
CA THR A 79 0.51 0.53 7.01
C THR A 79 0.58 -0.81 6.28
N TYR A 80 1.50 -0.88 5.32
CA TYR A 80 1.82 -2.13 4.62
C TYR A 80 2.36 -3.22 5.56
N TYR A 81 2.93 -2.86 6.73
CA TYR A 81 3.48 -3.82 7.68
C TYR A 81 2.40 -4.72 8.29
N GLU A 82 1.30 -4.15 8.78
CA GLU A 82 0.19 -4.92 9.34
C GLU A 82 -0.53 -5.72 8.24
N GLY A 83 -0.69 -5.12 7.06
CA GLY A 83 -1.37 -5.76 5.93
C GLY A 83 -0.66 -7.03 5.47
N LEU A 84 0.66 -6.98 5.25
CA LEU A 84 1.42 -8.14 4.82
C LEU A 84 1.49 -9.25 5.89
N ARG A 85 1.59 -8.89 7.19
CA ARG A 85 1.51 -9.88 8.27
C ARG A 85 0.15 -10.59 8.30
N ALA A 86 -0.93 -9.84 8.09
CA ALA A 86 -2.28 -10.41 8.07
C ALA A 86 -2.50 -11.34 6.87
N ILE A 87 -2.02 -10.95 5.69
CA ILE A 87 -2.04 -11.80 4.50
C ILE A 87 -1.30 -13.11 4.76
N LEU A 88 -0.06 -13.04 5.27
CA LEU A 88 0.72 -14.23 5.57
C LEU A 88 0.00 -15.13 6.59
N ALA A 89 -0.56 -14.55 7.65
CA ALA A 89 -1.30 -15.31 8.65
C ALA A 89 -2.53 -16.02 8.04
N GLU A 90 -3.23 -15.39 7.10
CA GLU A 90 -4.36 -16.03 6.40
C GLU A 90 -3.89 -17.17 5.48
N GLU A 91 -2.80 -16.97 4.73
CA GLU A 91 -2.24 -17.99 3.83
C GLU A 91 -1.67 -19.19 4.58
N LEU A 92 -1.18 -19.02 5.82
CA LEU A 92 -0.70 -20.14 6.65
C LEU A 92 -1.83 -21.01 7.23
N VAL A 93 -3.07 -20.50 7.24
CA VAL A 93 -4.25 -21.20 7.77
C VAL A 93 -5.04 -21.91 6.66
N ARG A 94 -4.76 -21.60 5.40
CA ARG A 94 -5.33 -22.26 4.22
C ARG A 94 -4.64 -23.60 3.93
#